data_AF-B1XVL9-F1
#
_entry.id   AF-B1XVL9-F1
#
_cell.length_a   1.000
_cell.length_b   1.000
_cell.length_c   1.000
_cell.angle_alpha   90.00
_cell.angle_beta   90.00
_cell.angle_gamma   90.00
#
_symmetry.space_group_name_H-M   'P 1'
#
loop_
_entity.id
_entity.type
_entity.pdbx_description
1 polymer ?
#
loop_
_entity_poly.entity_id
_entity_poly.type
_entity_poly.pdbx_seq_one_letter_code
_entity_poly.pdbx_strand_id
1 'polypeptide(L)'
;MIGKIRQKLIALDQPIAQKTIEVVCPICERPIPPSQRDAHHLIPKSKGGKTTEYLHRICHKQIHALFTETELAQQYHHAKVLRDHPEIKKFIRWVETKPNAFYERTRKSSRLK
;
A
#
# COMPACT_ATOMS: atom_id res chain seq x y z
N MET A 1 -11.46 27.25 -43.57
CA MET A 1 -10.01 26.96 -43.44
C MET A 1 -9.49 27.61 -42.17
N ILE A 2 -9.14 26.83 -41.15
CA ILE A 2 -8.68 27.38 -39.86
C ILE A 2 -7.22 27.85 -40.04
N GLY A 3 -6.98 29.15 -39.85
CA GLY A 3 -5.68 29.78 -40.11
C GLY A 3 -4.55 29.26 -39.21
N LYS A 4 -3.31 29.32 -39.73
CA LYS A 4 -2.07 28.82 -39.10
C LYS A 4 -1.85 29.27 -37.66
N ILE A 5 -2.40 30.43 -37.27
CA ILE A 5 -2.34 30.97 -35.90
C ILE A 5 -3.13 30.10 -34.92
N ARG A 6 -4.34 29.66 -35.29
CA ARG A 6 -5.18 28.78 -34.46
C ARG A 6 -4.58 27.37 -34.33
N GLN A 7 -3.92 26.87 -35.38
CA GLN A 7 -3.17 25.61 -35.31
C GLN A 7 -2.00 25.68 -34.32
N LYS A 8 -1.30 26.81 -34.24
CA LYS A 8 -0.15 26.99 -33.34
C LYS A 8 -0.56 27.08 -31.86
N LEU A 9 -1.75 27.59 -31.57
CA LEU A 9 -2.29 27.67 -30.20
C LEU A 9 -2.74 26.30 -29.66
N ILE A 10 -3.23 25.40 -30.51
CA ILE A 10 -3.62 24.03 -30.13
C ILE A 10 -2.39 23.15 -29.85
N ALA A 11 -1.27 23.39 -30.56
CA ALA A 11 -0.02 22.65 -30.36
C ALA A 11 0.70 22.98 -29.03
N LEU A 12 0.33 24.10 -28.38
CA LEU A 12 0.88 24.53 -27.08
C LEU A 12 0.09 23.97 -25.89
N ASP A 13 -1.08 23.36 -26.14
CA ASP A 13 -1.94 22.76 -25.13
C ASP A 13 -1.73 21.24 -25.09
N GLN A 14 -0.47 20.82 -24.95
CA GLN A 14 -0.20 19.44 -24.60
C GLN A 14 -0.51 19.27 -23.11
N PRO A 15 -1.46 18.41 -22.71
CA PRO A 15 -1.65 18.12 -21.30
C PRO A 15 -0.34 17.50 -20.82
N ILE A 16 0.35 18.20 -19.93
CA ILE A 16 1.51 17.69 -19.22
C ILE A 16 1.01 16.43 -18.53
N ALA A 17 1.29 15.27 -19.10
CA ALA A 17 0.94 13.99 -18.53
C ALA A 17 1.60 13.95 -17.14
N GLN A 18 0.80 14.21 -16.11
CA GLN A 18 1.28 14.27 -14.73
C GLN A 18 1.86 12.90 -14.40
N LYS A 19 3.19 12.85 -14.31
CA LYS A 19 3.92 11.66 -13.90
C LYS A 19 3.49 11.32 -12.47
N THR A 20 2.56 10.38 -12.32
CA THR A 20 2.09 9.97 -10.99
C THR A 20 3.24 9.25 -10.28
N ILE A 21 3.64 9.75 -9.12
CA ILE A 21 4.61 9.07 -8.26
C ILE A 21 3.98 7.75 -7.84
N GLU A 22 4.55 6.65 -8.32
CA GLU A 22 4.10 5.31 -7.96
C GLU A 22 4.45 5.02 -6.49
N VAL A 23 3.42 4.90 -5.67
CA VAL A 23 3.57 4.52 -4.26
C VAL A 23 3.67 3.00 -4.18
N VAL A 24 4.76 2.48 -3.65
CA VAL A 24 5.01 1.03 -3.52
C VAL A 24 4.69 0.57 -2.10
N CYS A 25 4.02 -0.58 -1.98
CA CYS A 25 3.69 -1.17 -0.69
C CYS A 25 4.93 -1.79 -0.05
N PRO A 26 5.36 -1.37 1.15
CA PRO A 26 6.54 -1.93 1.81
C PRO A 26 6.33 -3.36 2.32
N ILE A 27 5.15 -3.97 2.18
CA ILE A 27 4.89 -5.36 2.61
C ILE A 27 4.97 -6.33 1.45
N CYS A 28 4.23 -6.08 0.36
CA CYS A 28 4.22 -6.97 -0.80
C CYS A 28 5.05 -6.45 -1.98
N GLU A 29 5.67 -5.27 -1.85
CA GLU A 29 6.59 -4.66 -2.82
C GLU A 29 5.96 -4.37 -4.20
N ARG A 30 4.61 -4.35 -4.28
CA ARG A 30 3.86 -3.99 -5.49
C ARG A 30 3.40 -2.52 -5.48
N PRO A 31 3.17 -1.91 -6.66
CA PRO A 31 2.54 -0.60 -6.76
C PRO A 31 1.14 -0.58 -6.14
N ILE A 32 0.81 0.51 -5.43
CA ILE A 32 -0.48 0.73 -4.78
C ILE A 32 -1.35 1.65 -5.64
N PRO A 33 -2.42 1.12 -6.28
CA PRO A 33 -3.40 1.96 -6.95
C PRO A 33 -4.06 2.91 -5.94
N PRO A 34 -4.42 4.14 -6.32
CA PRO A 34 -5.09 5.08 -5.43
C PRO A 34 -6.33 4.50 -4.73
N SER A 35 -7.10 3.65 -5.41
CA SER A 35 -8.30 2.98 -4.88
C SER A 35 -8.03 1.95 -3.77
N GLN A 36 -6.77 1.50 -3.64
CA GLN A 36 -6.35 0.51 -2.65
C GLN A 36 -5.33 1.06 -1.64
N ARG A 37 -5.16 2.38 -1.57
CA ARG A 37 -4.16 3.03 -0.72
C ARG A 37 -4.72 3.33 0.67
N ASP A 38 -4.29 2.56 1.66
CA ASP A 38 -4.64 2.77 3.07
C ASP A 38 -3.39 3.24 3.86
N ALA A 39 -3.59 4.23 4.72
CA ALA A 39 -2.55 4.73 5.62
C ALA A 39 -2.39 3.81 6.84
N HIS A 40 -1.16 3.47 7.17
CA HIS A 40 -0.83 2.55 8.26
C HIS A 40 0.31 3.08 9.12
N HIS A 41 0.21 2.87 10.44
CA HIS A 41 1.32 3.15 11.36
C HIS A 41 1.92 1.81 11.80
N LEU A 42 3.16 1.54 11.38
CA LEU A 42 3.86 0.31 11.76
C LEU A 42 4.08 0.22 13.28
N ILE A 43 4.28 1.37 13.93
CA ILE A 43 4.12 1.52 15.38
C ILE A 43 2.76 2.19 15.59
N PRO A 44 1.78 1.55 16.25
CA PRO A 44 0.47 2.17 16.46
C PRO A 44 0.56 3.54 17.15
N LYS A 45 -0.33 4.48 16.79
CA LYS A 45 -0.39 5.81 17.44
C LYS A 45 -0.60 5.70 18.95
N SER A 46 -1.42 4.75 19.39
CA SER A 46 -1.66 4.42 20.80
C SER A 46 -0.39 4.01 21.56
N LYS A 47 0.67 3.64 20.84
CA LYS A 47 1.99 3.23 21.36
C LYS A 47 3.09 4.24 21.01
N GLY A 48 2.72 5.48 20.65
CA GLY A 48 3.67 6.57 20.39
C GLY A 48 4.20 6.65 18.95
N GLY A 49 3.66 5.88 18.01
CA GLY A 49 4.08 5.94 16.62
C GLY A 49 3.71 7.25 15.92
N LYS A 50 4.66 7.77 15.12
CA LYS A 50 4.54 9.07 14.43
C LYS A 50 4.62 8.96 12.91
N THR A 51 5.17 7.87 12.40
CA THR A 51 5.38 7.63 10.98
C THR A 51 4.17 6.93 10.37
N THR A 52 3.72 7.42 9.21
CA THR A 52 2.66 6.81 8.41
C THR A 52 3.27 6.26 7.13
N GLU A 53 2.97 5.01 6.83
CA GLU A 53 3.28 4.34 5.57
C GLU A 53 1.99 4.11 4.78
N TYR A 54 2.11 3.97 3.46
CA TYR A 54 0.98 3.54 2.63
C TYR A 54 1.07 2.05 2.31
N LEU A 55 -0.01 1.32 2.56
CA LEU A 55 -0.14 -0.10 2.25
C LEU A 55 -1.32 -0.32 1.30
N HIS A 56 -1.32 -1.47 0.61
CA HIS A 56 -2.58 -2.00 0.07
C HIS A 56 -3.55 -2.31 1.22
N ARG A 57 -4.84 -2.08 1.01
CA ARG A 57 -5.90 -2.45 1.97
C ARG A 57 -5.79 -3.90 2.44
N ILE A 58 -5.53 -4.82 1.50
CA ILE A 58 -5.37 -6.25 1.82
C ILE A 58 -4.14 -6.52 2.70
N CYS A 59 -3.02 -5.83 2.46
CA CYS A 59 -1.81 -5.94 3.28
C CYS A 59 -2.04 -5.37 4.69
N HIS A 60 -2.72 -4.22 4.77
CA HIS A 60 -3.10 -3.61 6.05
C HIS A 60 -4.00 -4.54 6.87
N LYS A 61 -5.04 -5.12 6.25
CA LYS A 61 -5.93 -6.08 6.92
C LYS A 61 -5.18 -7.35 7.35
N GLN A 62 -4.23 -7.84 6.56
CA GLN A 62 -3.43 -9.01 6.92
C GLN A 62 -2.58 -8.76 8.17
N ILE A 63 -1.93 -7.60 8.29
CA ILE A 63 -1.15 -7.24 9.48
C ILE A 63 -2.04 -7.32 10.74
N HIS A 64 -3.21 -6.68 10.72
CA HIS A 64 -4.13 -6.69 11.88
C HIS A 64 -4.88 -8.01 12.07
N ALA A 65 -4.89 -8.90 11.07
CA ALA A 65 -5.39 -10.26 11.22
C ALA A 65 -4.37 -11.16 11.94
N LEU A 66 -3.07 -10.83 11.85
CA LEU A 66 -1.98 -11.64 12.40
C LEU A 66 -1.40 -11.09 13.70
N PHE A 67 -1.41 -9.77 13.93
CA PHE A 67 -0.74 -9.15 15.09
C PHE A 67 -1.67 -8.20 15.86
N THR A 68 -1.47 -8.16 17.17
CA THR A 68 -2.02 -7.11 18.04
C THR A 68 -1.22 -5.82 17.92
N GLU A 69 -1.81 -4.69 18.34
CA GLU A 69 -1.10 -3.41 18.41
C GLU A 69 0.15 -3.46 19.30
N THR A 70 0.11 -4.21 20.39
CA THR A 70 1.26 -4.38 21.30
C THR A 70 2.40 -5.13 20.62
N GLU A 71 2.10 -6.21 19.89
CA GLU A 71 3.11 -6.96 19.13
C GLU A 71 3.73 -6.11 18.02
N LEU A 72 2.92 -5.31 17.32
CA LEU A 72 3.42 -4.36 16.32
C LEU A 72 4.40 -3.37 16.94
N ALA A 73 4.07 -2.79 18.10
CA ALA A 73 4.94 -1.84 18.77
C ALA A 73 6.24 -2.46 19.31
N GLN A 74 6.19 -3.68 19.83
CA GLN A 74 7.33 -4.29 20.53
C GLN A 74 8.24 -5.10 19.60
N GLN A 75 7.67 -5.86 18.67
CA GLN A 75 8.39 -6.89 17.92
C GLN A 75 8.40 -6.61 16.41
N TYR A 76 7.32 -6.04 15.87
CA TYR A 76 7.11 -5.93 14.42
C TYR A 76 6.96 -4.49 13.91
N HIS A 77 7.75 -3.56 14.48
CA HIS A 77 7.64 -2.12 14.24
C HIS A 77 8.25 -1.63 12.92
N HIS A 78 8.75 -2.56 12.08
CA HIS A 78 9.34 -2.26 10.78
C HIS A 78 8.84 -3.24 9.70
N ALA A 79 8.67 -2.74 8.48
CA ALA A 79 8.20 -3.54 7.36
C ALA A 79 9.11 -4.74 7.07
N LYS A 80 10.43 -4.59 7.17
CA LYS A 80 11.38 -5.72 6.99
C LYS A 80 11.10 -6.85 7.97
N VAL A 81 10.88 -6.53 9.26
CA VAL A 81 10.62 -7.54 10.30
C VAL A 81 9.27 -8.23 10.06
N LEU A 82 8.25 -7.48 9.64
CA LEU A 82 6.97 -8.05 9.20
C LEU A 82 7.16 -9.00 8.02
N ARG A 83 7.90 -8.59 6.98
CA ARG A 83 8.20 -9.44 5.81
C ARG A 83 8.97 -10.70 6.20
N ASP A 84 9.74 -10.67 7.29
CA ASP A 84 10.49 -11.83 7.77
C ASP A 84 9.63 -12.88 8.49
N HIS A 85 8.45 -12.52 8.99
CA HIS A 85 7.54 -13.41 9.71
C HIS A 85 6.95 -14.51 8.79
N PRO A 86 6.97 -15.80 9.19
CA PRO A 86 6.54 -16.92 8.34
C PRO A 86 5.14 -16.78 7.73
N GLU A 87 4.16 -16.36 8.53
CA GLU A 87 2.78 -16.19 8.04
C GLU A 87 2.63 -15.01 7.07
N ILE A 88 3.43 -13.95 7.24
CA ILE A 88 3.46 -12.83 6.29
C ILE A 88 4.16 -13.26 5.00
N LYS A 89 5.26 -14.03 5.06
CA LYS A 89 5.91 -14.59 3.86
C LYS A 89 4.95 -15.44 3.03
N LYS A 90 4.18 -16.31 3.66
CA LYS A 90 3.15 -17.11 2.99
C LYS A 90 2.11 -16.22 2.30
N PHE A 91 1.64 -15.18 3.00
CA PHE A 91 0.71 -14.21 2.43
C PHE A 91 1.31 -13.45 1.24
N ILE A 92 2.57 -12.99 1.34
CA ILE A 92 3.25 -12.25 0.26
C ILE A 92 3.34 -13.12 -1.00
N ARG A 93 3.81 -14.37 -0.87
CA ARG A 93 3.89 -15.33 -1.99
C ARG A 93 2.54 -15.59 -2.67
N TRP A 94 1.45 -15.49 -1.91
CA TRP A 94 0.11 -15.66 -2.47
C TRP A 94 -0.41 -14.38 -3.15
N VAL A 95 -0.15 -13.21 -2.57
CA VAL A 95 -0.66 -11.93 -3.09
C VAL A 95 0.16 -11.40 -4.26
N GLU A 96 1.43 -11.80 -4.40
CA GLU A 96 2.31 -11.34 -5.48
C GLU A 96 1.78 -11.69 -6.88
N THR A 97 1.03 -12.79 -6.99
CA THR A 97 0.46 -13.25 -8.27
C THR A 97 -0.89 -12.58 -8.61
N LYS A 98 -1.36 -11.64 -7.79
CA LYS A 98 -2.69 -11.00 -7.94
C LYS A 98 -2.56 -9.62 -8.62
N PRO A 99 -3.63 -9.09 -9.23
CA PRO A 99 -3.63 -7.70 -9.72
C PRO A 99 -3.29 -6.68 -8.63
N ASN A 100 -2.70 -5.53 -8.99
CA ASN A 100 -2.33 -4.48 -8.02
C ASN A 100 -3.55 -3.93 -7.25
N ALA A 101 -4.72 -3.91 -7.88
CA ALA A 101 -5.98 -3.47 -7.26
C ALA A 101 -6.72 -4.58 -6.49
N PHE A 102 -6.13 -5.78 -6.36
CA PHE A 102 -6.77 -6.93 -5.72
C PHE A 102 -7.10 -6.65 -4.26
N TYR A 103 -8.32 -7.02 -3.87
CA TYR A 103 -8.81 -6.94 -2.51
C TYR A 103 -9.74 -8.11 -2.22
N GLU A 104 -9.63 -8.65 -1.01
CA GLU A 104 -10.53 -9.67 -0.47
C GLU A 104 -10.67 -9.48 1.04
N ARG A 105 -11.75 -10.03 1.63
CA ARG A 105 -11.96 -10.00 3.07
C ARG A 105 -10.93 -10.90 3.77
N THR A 106 -10.16 -10.32 4.69
CA THR A 106 -9.24 -11.07 5.56
C THR A 106 -9.92 -11.55 6.82
N ARG A 107 -9.76 -12.83 7.18
CA ARG A 107 -10.20 -13.38 8.47
C ARG A 107 -9.11 -13.20 9.53
N LYS A 108 -9.50 -12.86 10.77
CA LYS A 108 -8.57 -12.81 11.91
C LYS A 108 -8.04 -14.20 12.26
N SER A 109 -6.75 -14.27 12.60
CA SER A 109 -6.12 -15.48 13.13
C SER A 109 -6.83 -15.95 14.40
N SER A 110 -6.93 -17.27 14.60
CA SER A 110 -7.46 -17.86 15.82
C SER A 110 -6.66 -17.44 17.06
N ARG A 111 -5.37 -17.12 16.90
CA ARG A 111 -4.51 -16.62 17.98
C ARG A 111 -4.98 -15.30 18.59
N LEU A 112 -5.74 -14.51 17.82
CA LEU A 112 -6.22 -13.18 18.22
C LEU A 112 -7.72 -13.17 18.57
N LYS A 113 -8.39 -14.32 18.53
CA LYS A 113 -9.78 -14.47 18.94
C LYS A 113 -9.81 -14.83 20.42
#